data_AF-A0A5P6VUP9-F1
#
_entry.id   AF-A0A5P6VUP9-F1
#
_cell.length_a   1.000
_cell.length_b   1.000
_cell.length_c   1.000
_cell.angle_alpha   90.00
_cell.angle_beta   90.00
_cell.angle_gamma   90.00
#
_symmetry.space_group_name_H-M   'P 1'
#
loop_
_entity.id
_entity.type
_entity.pdbx_description
1 polymer ?
#
loop_
_entity_poly.entity_id
_entity_poly.type
_entity_poly.pdbx_seq_one_letter_code
_entity_poly.pdbx_strand_id
1 'polypeptide(L)'
;MKKLLVLALMAVTLVSTSITAEAKVYNYDITEENFDAVDYANRYADVKAAFGDDKAKLYNHYKFFGVEEGRIVKINKDVLTSQLNAESDIVAYKIFALDILKTIITDDMTDAQKVKAVEAWMKANITQGTTADNACYHIVAPMTSQPTAPEGFAETFEFFMDAAGVEAITTSDLKANKVNVDGVWYDVNIPAGILY
;
A
#
# COMPACT_ATOMS: atom_id res chain seq x y z
N MET A 1 -6.36 -37.45 -49.54
CA MET A 1 -7.01 -36.13 -49.52
C MET A 1 -7.07 -35.66 -48.07
N LYS A 2 -6.17 -34.76 -47.66
CA LYS A 2 -6.08 -34.22 -46.29
C LYS A 2 -7.18 -33.16 -46.11
N LYS A 3 -8.09 -33.36 -45.14
CA LYS A 3 -9.08 -32.35 -44.75
C LYS A 3 -8.37 -31.28 -43.92
N LEU A 4 -8.32 -30.06 -44.44
CA LEU A 4 -7.89 -28.87 -43.70
C LEU A 4 -8.94 -28.56 -42.62
N LEU A 5 -8.55 -28.53 -41.35
CA LEU A 5 -9.33 -27.97 -40.26
C LEU A 5 -8.98 -26.48 -40.16
N VAL A 6 -9.92 -25.60 -40.47
CA VAL A 6 -9.75 -24.15 -40.28
C VAL A 6 -10.14 -23.83 -38.84
N LEU A 7 -9.15 -23.46 -38.03
CA LEU A 7 -9.36 -22.93 -36.68
C LEU A 7 -9.88 -21.49 -36.83
N ALA A 8 -11.13 -21.24 -36.43
CA ALA A 8 -11.67 -19.89 -36.36
C ALA A 8 -11.03 -19.17 -35.16
N LEU A 9 -10.15 -18.21 -35.43
CA LEU A 9 -9.57 -17.33 -34.44
C LEU A 9 -10.64 -16.29 -34.04
N MET A 10 -11.31 -16.49 -32.90
CA MET A 10 -12.11 -15.43 -32.30
C MET A 10 -11.16 -14.33 -31.81
N ALA A 11 -11.12 -13.21 -32.53
CA ALA A 11 -10.47 -12.00 -32.04
C ALA A 11 -11.30 -11.45 -30.88
N VAL A 12 -10.88 -11.73 -29.65
CA VAL A 12 -11.35 -10.97 -28.48
C VAL A 12 -10.70 -9.60 -28.57
N THR A 13 -11.51 -8.60 -28.90
CA THR A 13 -11.10 -7.20 -28.83
C THR A 13 -10.99 -6.82 -27.35
N LEU A 14 -9.79 -6.92 -26.79
CA LEU A 14 -9.44 -6.26 -25.54
C LEU A 14 -9.49 -4.75 -25.81
N VAL A 15 -10.54 -4.10 -25.30
CA VAL A 15 -10.52 -2.64 -25.13
C VAL A 15 -9.55 -2.38 -23.99
N SER A 16 -8.27 -2.15 -24.31
CA SER A 16 -7.32 -1.63 -23.35
C SER A 16 -7.68 -0.17 -23.06
N THR A 17 -8.49 0.05 -22.02
CA THR A 17 -8.50 1.37 -21.39
C THR A 17 -7.11 1.58 -20.83
N SER A 18 -6.39 2.57 -21.36
CA SER A 18 -5.12 3.01 -20.79
C SER A 18 -5.40 3.54 -19.39
N ILE A 19 -5.19 2.68 -18.39
CA ILE A 19 -5.03 3.11 -17.01
C ILE A 19 -3.66 3.80 -17.01
N THR A 20 -3.65 5.13 -16.92
CA THR A 20 -2.43 5.84 -16.53
C THR A 20 -1.98 5.27 -15.20
N ALA A 21 -0.79 4.66 -15.17
CA ALA A 21 -0.29 3.89 -14.04
C ALA A 21 -0.49 4.63 -12.71
N GLU A 22 -1.32 4.05 -11.83
CA GLU A 22 -1.47 4.41 -10.43
C GLU A 22 -0.14 4.03 -9.76
N ALA A 23 0.69 5.03 -9.41
CA ALA A 23 2.01 4.78 -8.85
C ALA A 23 1.92 4.82 -7.32
N LYS A 24 2.50 3.83 -6.66
CA LYS A 24 2.77 3.94 -5.22
C LYS A 24 3.61 5.18 -4.96
N VAL A 25 3.24 6.00 -3.96
CA VAL A 25 4.02 7.19 -3.59
C VAL A 25 5.42 6.79 -3.10
N TYR A 26 5.57 5.58 -2.56
CA TYR A 26 6.84 5.04 -2.12
C TYR A 26 7.27 3.81 -2.92
N ASN A 27 8.52 3.85 -3.37
CA ASN A 27 9.21 2.68 -3.88
C ASN A 27 10.10 2.11 -2.77
N TYR A 28 9.65 1.04 -2.11
CA TYR A 28 10.39 0.40 -1.03
C TYR A 28 11.41 -0.57 -1.58
N ASP A 29 12.67 -0.47 -1.12
CA ASP A 29 13.69 -1.47 -1.39
C ASP A 29 13.44 -2.71 -0.51
N ILE A 30 12.60 -3.61 -0.99
CA ILE A 30 12.33 -4.89 -0.34
C ILE A 30 13.42 -5.89 -0.73
N THR A 31 14.21 -6.28 0.24
CA THR A 31 15.29 -7.26 0.12
C THR A 31 14.90 -8.52 0.87
N GLU A 32 15.60 -9.63 0.64
CA GLU A 32 15.38 -10.85 1.44
C GLU A 32 15.60 -10.57 2.94
N GLU A 33 16.57 -9.71 3.28
CA GLU A 33 16.91 -9.40 4.66
C GLU A 33 15.73 -8.76 5.41
N ASN A 34 15.15 -7.71 4.83
CA ASN A 34 14.06 -6.93 5.45
C ASN A 34 12.64 -7.49 5.20
N PHE A 35 12.52 -8.55 4.39
CA PHE A 35 11.25 -9.18 4.08
C PHE A 35 10.66 -9.96 5.26
N ASP A 36 9.44 -9.59 5.65
CA ASP A 36 8.65 -10.31 6.66
C ASP A 36 7.96 -11.53 6.03
N ALA A 37 8.68 -12.64 6.01
CA ALA A 37 8.18 -13.90 5.47
C ALA A 37 6.98 -14.47 6.24
N VAL A 38 6.88 -14.18 7.54
CA VAL A 38 5.79 -14.71 8.37
C VAL A 38 4.48 -14.00 8.04
N ASP A 39 4.49 -12.66 7.97
CA ASP A 39 3.31 -11.90 7.53
C ASP A 39 2.88 -12.32 6.12
N TYR A 40 3.84 -12.39 5.18
CA TYR A 40 3.54 -12.75 3.80
C TYR A 40 2.94 -14.15 3.66
N ALA A 41 3.49 -15.15 4.36
CA ALA A 41 2.94 -16.51 4.35
C ALA A 41 1.55 -16.57 4.99
N ASN A 42 1.32 -15.86 6.10
CA ASN A 42 0.03 -15.89 6.79
C ASN A 42 -1.08 -15.22 5.96
N ARG A 43 -0.72 -14.19 5.19
CA ARG A 43 -1.62 -13.47 4.30
C ARG A 43 -2.00 -14.27 3.05
N TYR A 44 -1.05 -15.02 2.50
CA TYR A 44 -1.20 -15.73 1.23
C TYR A 44 -1.15 -17.24 1.42
N ALA A 45 -2.31 -17.80 1.79
CA ALA A 45 -2.43 -19.22 2.14
C ALA A 45 -2.00 -20.18 1.00
N ASP A 46 -2.21 -19.79 -0.26
CA ASP A 46 -1.79 -20.55 -1.43
C ASP A 46 -0.26 -20.59 -1.58
N VAL A 47 0.41 -19.45 -1.35
CA VAL A 47 1.87 -19.34 -1.36
C VAL A 47 2.48 -20.12 -0.19
N LYS A 48 1.87 -20.01 1.01
CA LYS A 48 2.28 -20.79 2.18
C LYS A 48 2.10 -22.30 1.96
N ALA A 49 1.04 -22.72 1.28
CA ALA A 49 0.85 -24.14 0.94
C ALA A 49 1.96 -24.65 -0.02
N ALA A 50 2.47 -23.81 -0.91
CA ALA A 50 3.53 -24.17 -1.85
C ALA A 50 4.94 -24.19 -1.23
N PHE A 51 5.25 -23.22 -0.36
CA PHE A 51 6.63 -23.00 0.12
C PHE A 51 6.81 -23.18 1.63
N GLY A 52 5.73 -23.35 2.40
CA GLY A 52 5.76 -23.36 3.85
C GLY A 52 6.24 -22.01 4.41
N ASP A 53 7.07 -22.07 5.45
CA ASP A 53 7.67 -20.89 6.09
C ASP A 53 9.12 -20.62 5.61
N ASP A 54 9.50 -21.13 4.42
CA ASP A 54 10.83 -20.94 3.84
C ASP A 54 11.00 -19.49 3.34
N LYS A 55 11.66 -18.66 4.16
CA LYS A 55 11.87 -17.22 3.90
C LYS A 55 12.44 -16.94 2.50
N ALA A 56 13.45 -17.68 2.06
CA ALA A 56 14.09 -17.46 0.78
C ALA A 56 13.12 -17.75 -0.38
N LYS A 57 12.33 -18.83 -0.29
CA LYS A 57 11.32 -19.16 -1.30
C LYS A 57 10.16 -18.17 -1.33
N LEU A 58 9.68 -17.75 -0.16
CA LEU A 58 8.60 -16.77 -0.03
C LEU A 58 9.02 -15.40 -0.60
N TYR A 59 10.24 -14.96 -0.30
CA TYR A 59 10.80 -13.75 -0.87
C TYR A 59 10.98 -13.87 -2.40
N ASN A 60 11.52 -14.98 -2.89
CA ASN A 60 11.63 -15.22 -4.33
C ASN A 60 10.26 -15.22 -5.02
N HIS A 61 9.23 -15.78 -4.39
CA HIS A 61 7.86 -15.71 -4.89
C HIS A 61 7.41 -14.25 -5.03
N TYR A 62 7.54 -13.46 -3.97
CA TYR A 62 7.18 -12.03 -4.00
C TYR A 62 7.91 -11.30 -5.14
N LYS A 63 9.24 -11.46 -5.21
CA LYS A 63 10.11 -10.78 -6.16
C LYS A 63 9.80 -11.10 -7.62
N PHE A 64 9.49 -12.35 -7.94
CA PHE A 64 9.33 -12.79 -9.33
C PHE A 64 7.88 -12.88 -9.81
N PHE A 65 6.91 -12.99 -8.88
CA PHE A 65 5.50 -13.21 -9.22
C PHE A 65 4.57 -12.33 -8.38
N GLY A 66 4.82 -12.20 -7.08
CA GLY A 66 3.90 -11.56 -6.15
C GLY A 66 3.52 -10.13 -6.54
N VAL A 67 4.46 -9.32 -7.02
CA VAL A 67 4.16 -7.95 -7.49
C VAL A 67 3.18 -7.95 -8.67
N GLU A 68 3.38 -8.84 -9.65
CA GLU A 68 2.48 -8.97 -10.81
C GLU A 68 1.12 -9.55 -10.44
N GLU A 69 1.06 -10.35 -9.37
CA GLU A 69 -0.17 -10.90 -8.79
C GLU A 69 -0.92 -9.90 -7.88
N GLY A 70 -0.42 -8.66 -7.72
CA GLY A 70 -1.01 -7.65 -6.83
C GLY A 70 -0.74 -7.91 -5.33
N ARG A 71 0.21 -8.79 -5.00
CA ARG A 71 0.55 -9.11 -3.62
C ARG A 71 1.47 -8.06 -3.03
N ILE A 72 1.02 -7.48 -1.92
CA ILE A 72 1.78 -6.52 -1.14
C ILE A 72 2.60 -7.19 -0.02
N VAL A 73 3.68 -6.51 0.37
CA VAL A 73 4.48 -6.80 1.58
C VAL A 73 4.21 -5.70 2.60
N LYS A 74 3.98 -6.10 3.85
CA LYS A 74 3.79 -5.16 4.96
C LYS A 74 5.05 -4.32 5.17
N ILE A 75 4.89 -3.01 5.17
CA ILE A 75 6.00 -2.10 5.44
C ILE A 75 6.24 -2.05 6.95
N ASN A 76 7.47 -2.36 7.35
CA ASN A 76 7.88 -2.42 8.74
C ASN A 76 9.14 -1.55 8.97
N LYS A 77 9.61 -1.50 10.21
CA LYS A 77 10.79 -0.71 10.57
C LYS A 77 12.04 -1.19 9.82
N ASP A 78 12.23 -2.50 9.67
CA ASP A 78 13.40 -3.07 9.01
C ASP A 78 13.50 -2.62 7.55
N VAL A 79 12.37 -2.65 6.83
CA VAL A 79 12.25 -2.13 5.46
C VAL A 79 12.62 -0.66 5.38
N LEU A 80 12.18 0.16 6.34
CA LEU A 80 12.51 1.59 6.34
C LEU A 80 13.98 1.84 6.68
N THR A 81 14.54 1.11 7.63
CA THR A 81 15.93 1.28 8.09
C THR A 81 16.97 0.74 7.11
N SER A 82 16.59 -0.17 6.21
CA SER A 82 17.51 -0.67 5.18
C SER A 82 17.64 0.27 3.98
N GLN A 83 16.78 1.29 3.85
CA GLN A 83 16.87 2.23 2.73
C GLN A 83 18.14 3.09 2.86
N LEU A 84 18.82 3.33 1.73
CA LEU A 84 20.13 4.03 1.64
C LEU A 84 20.19 5.42 2.33
N ASN A 85 19.06 5.98 2.76
CA ASN A 85 18.95 7.23 3.52
C ASN A 85 18.13 7.05 4.81
N ALA A 86 18.32 5.95 5.54
CA ALA A 86 17.66 5.67 6.82
C ALA A 86 17.82 6.78 7.88
N GLU A 87 18.78 7.70 7.68
CA GLU A 87 19.00 8.88 8.53
C GLU A 87 18.27 10.15 8.05
N SER A 88 17.47 10.10 6.98
CA SER A 88 16.67 11.27 6.57
C SER A 88 15.52 11.53 7.55
N ASP A 89 15.21 12.80 7.79
CA ASP A 89 14.10 13.20 8.67
C ASP A 89 12.77 12.53 8.25
N ILE A 90 12.56 12.33 6.95
CA ILE A 90 11.37 11.65 6.40
C ILE A 90 11.25 10.21 6.92
N VAL A 91 12.36 9.46 7.01
CA VAL A 91 12.33 8.09 7.54
C VAL A 91 11.98 8.09 9.03
N ALA A 92 12.48 9.06 9.80
CA ALA A 92 12.11 9.20 11.20
C ALA A 92 10.60 9.43 11.39
N TYR A 93 9.98 10.28 10.55
CA TYR A 93 8.53 10.50 10.59
C TYR A 93 7.73 9.26 10.16
N LYS A 94 8.21 8.47 9.21
CA LYS A 94 7.58 7.19 8.84
C LYS A 94 7.68 6.15 9.97
N ILE A 95 8.82 6.08 10.65
CA ILE A 95 8.98 5.20 11.82
C ILE A 95 8.03 5.63 12.93
N PHE A 96 7.90 6.94 13.19
CA PHE A 96 6.92 7.45 14.13
C PHE A 96 5.48 7.12 13.71
N ALA A 97 5.17 7.23 12.42
CA ALA A 97 3.88 6.81 11.88
C ALA A 97 3.61 5.31 12.11
N LEU A 98 4.61 4.43 11.99
CA LEU A 98 4.45 3.00 12.37
C LEU A 98 4.06 2.84 13.84
N ASP A 99 4.64 3.63 14.75
CA ASP A 99 4.31 3.57 16.17
C ASP A 99 2.91 4.11 16.45
N ILE A 100 2.49 5.16 15.75
CA ILE A 100 1.10 5.63 15.75
C ILE A 100 0.15 4.54 15.25
N LEU A 101 0.46 3.88 14.13
CA LEU A 101 -0.39 2.85 13.54
C LEU A 101 -0.67 1.69 14.51
N LYS A 102 0.34 1.29 15.31
CA LYS A 102 0.17 0.26 16.37
C LYS A 102 -0.84 0.66 17.46
N THR A 103 -1.15 1.95 17.59
CA THR A 103 -2.20 2.43 18.52
C THR A 103 -3.59 2.44 17.88
N ILE A 104 -3.67 2.34 16.55
CA ILE A 104 -4.89 2.43 15.75
C ILE A 104 -5.44 1.04 15.43
N ILE A 105 -4.56 0.10 15.10
CA ILE A 105 -4.94 -1.24 14.61
C ILE A 105 -4.27 -2.36 15.42
N THR A 106 -4.83 -3.56 15.32
CA THR A 106 -4.25 -4.81 15.80
C THR A 106 -4.21 -5.84 14.67
N ASP A 107 -3.33 -6.84 14.77
CA ASP A 107 -3.13 -7.82 13.70
C ASP A 107 -4.34 -8.76 13.48
N ASP A 108 -5.26 -8.87 14.46
CA ASP A 108 -6.51 -9.63 14.37
C ASP A 108 -7.65 -8.88 13.69
N MET A 109 -7.49 -7.59 13.39
CA MET A 109 -8.47 -6.82 12.63
C MET A 109 -8.53 -7.27 11.17
N THR A 110 -9.74 -7.29 10.61
CA THR A 110 -9.95 -7.41 9.16
C THR A 110 -9.45 -6.17 8.43
N ASP A 111 -9.20 -6.26 7.13
CA ASP A 111 -8.78 -5.12 6.32
C ASP A 111 -9.81 -3.98 6.39
N ALA A 112 -11.11 -4.31 6.34
CA ALA A 112 -12.19 -3.35 6.53
C ALA A 112 -12.13 -2.62 7.89
N GLN A 113 -11.78 -3.34 8.96
CA GLN A 113 -11.63 -2.76 10.30
C GLN A 113 -10.40 -1.85 10.38
N LYS A 114 -9.27 -2.28 9.82
CA LYS A 114 -8.04 -1.48 9.75
C LYS A 114 -8.26 -0.16 9.00
N VAL A 115 -8.89 -0.24 7.82
CA VAL A 115 -9.21 0.94 6.99
C VAL A 115 -10.08 1.93 7.75
N LYS A 116 -11.16 1.46 8.40
CA LYS A 116 -12.05 2.31 9.20
C LYS A 116 -11.36 2.95 10.39
N ALA A 117 -10.51 2.20 11.09
CA ALA A 117 -9.77 2.71 12.24
C ALA A 117 -8.77 3.81 11.81
N VAL A 118 -8.04 3.58 10.71
CA VAL A 118 -7.12 4.57 10.14
C VAL A 118 -7.85 5.82 9.66
N GLU A 119 -8.95 5.66 8.92
CA GLU A 119 -9.77 6.79 8.47
C GLU A 119 -10.25 7.63 9.66
N ALA A 120 -10.80 6.99 10.70
CA ALA A 120 -11.29 7.66 11.89
C ALA A 120 -10.18 8.40 12.63
N TRP A 121 -9.00 7.78 12.78
CA TRP A 121 -7.86 8.42 13.41
C TRP A 121 -7.38 9.63 12.62
N MET A 122 -7.22 9.50 11.30
CA MET A 122 -6.76 10.59 10.45
C MET A 122 -7.71 11.79 10.47
N LYS A 123 -9.04 11.55 10.40
CA LYS A 123 -10.06 12.59 10.52
C LYS A 123 -10.02 13.34 11.86
N ALA A 124 -9.70 12.62 12.94
CA ALA A 124 -9.67 13.19 14.29
C ALA A 124 -8.35 13.92 14.61
N ASN A 125 -7.24 13.54 13.99
CA ASN A 125 -5.90 13.97 14.41
C ASN A 125 -5.15 14.84 13.39
N ILE A 126 -5.57 14.85 12.13
CA ILE A 126 -4.89 15.64 11.08
C ILE A 126 -5.74 16.85 10.73
N THR A 127 -5.16 18.04 10.86
CA THR A 127 -5.81 19.30 10.52
C THR A 127 -5.62 19.59 9.03
N GLN A 128 -6.72 19.85 8.31
CA GLN A 128 -6.64 20.25 6.91
C GLN A 128 -6.13 21.70 6.76
N GLY A 129 -5.19 21.92 5.84
CA GLY A 129 -4.73 23.25 5.46
C GLY A 129 -3.34 23.21 4.81
N THR A 130 -2.89 24.33 4.28
CA THR A 130 -1.52 24.47 3.75
C THR A 130 -0.72 25.45 4.59
N THR A 131 0.60 25.28 4.58
CA THR A 131 1.55 26.24 5.14
C THR A 131 2.54 26.66 4.05
N ALA A 132 3.43 27.60 4.37
CA ALA A 132 4.56 27.93 3.47
C ALA A 132 5.64 26.82 3.47
N ASP A 133 5.56 25.87 4.41
CA ASP A 133 6.46 24.72 4.51
C ASP A 133 5.97 23.61 3.58
N ASN A 134 6.88 23.02 2.79
CA ASN A 134 6.57 21.90 1.92
C ASN A 134 6.16 20.64 2.70
N ALA A 135 6.44 20.57 4.01
CA ALA A 135 5.97 19.49 4.88
C ALA A 135 4.46 19.26 4.80
N CYS A 136 3.65 20.29 4.50
CA CYS A 136 2.20 20.16 4.39
C CYS A 136 1.74 19.24 3.24
N TYR A 137 2.59 18.95 2.26
CA TYR A 137 2.31 18.02 1.16
C TYR A 137 2.79 16.60 1.43
N HIS A 138 3.33 16.33 2.62
CA HIS A 138 3.97 15.07 2.97
C HIS A 138 3.51 14.51 4.32
N ILE A 139 3.83 13.25 4.61
CA ILE A 139 3.55 12.59 5.89
C ILE A 139 4.15 13.32 7.10
N VAL A 140 5.13 14.19 6.88
CA VAL A 140 5.78 15.01 7.91
C VAL A 140 4.76 15.89 8.64
N ALA A 141 3.86 16.59 7.94
CA ALA A 141 2.91 17.49 8.58
C ALA A 141 1.90 16.76 9.50
N PRO A 142 1.27 15.66 9.07
CA PRO A 142 0.44 14.81 9.94
C PRO A 142 1.17 14.34 11.20
N MET A 143 2.44 13.97 11.07
CA MET A 143 3.25 13.46 12.19
C MET A 143 3.76 14.55 13.12
N THR A 144 3.63 15.83 12.76
CA THR A 144 4.07 16.99 13.55
C THR A 144 2.92 17.94 13.93
N SER A 145 1.67 17.50 13.75
CA SER A 145 0.45 18.29 14.03
C SER A 145 0.36 19.60 13.23
N GLN A 146 1.02 19.67 12.06
CA GLN A 146 0.89 20.80 11.16
C GLN A 146 -0.31 20.64 10.21
N PRO A 147 -0.88 21.73 9.69
CA PRO A 147 -1.87 21.67 8.63
C PRO A 147 -1.37 20.88 7.42
N THR A 148 -2.23 20.02 6.89
CA THR A 148 -1.89 19.08 5.80
C THR A 148 -2.77 19.30 4.57
N ALA A 149 -2.14 19.35 3.40
CA ALA A 149 -2.75 19.42 2.09
C ALA A 149 -3.28 18.05 1.64
N PRO A 150 -4.14 17.95 0.62
CA PRO A 150 -4.64 16.66 0.13
C PRO A 150 -3.53 15.65 -0.21
N GLU A 151 -2.39 16.11 -0.72
CA GLU A 151 -1.22 15.28 -1.01
C GLU A 151 -0.64 14.62 0.25
N GLY A 152 -0.50 15.37 1.34
CA GLY A 152 -0.01 14.83 2.61
C GLY A 152 -1.00 13.86 3.26
N PHE A 153 -2.31 14.08 3.07
CA PHE A 153 -3.33 13.11 3.47
C PHE A 153 -3.21 11.81 2.67
N ALA A 154 -3.09 11.91 1.34
CA ALA A 154 -3.00 10.75 0.47
C ALA A 154 -1.72 9.92 0.74
N GLU A 155 -0.58 10.59 0.89
CA GLU A 155 0.70 9.96 1.24
C GLU A 155 0.62 9.24 2.60
N THR A 156 -0.01 9.87 3.60
CA THR A 156 -0.15 9.29 4.95
C THR A 156 -1.08 8.09 4.97
N PHE A 157 -2.21 8.16 4.25
CA PHE A 157 -3.15 7.06 4.17
C PHE A 157 -2.52 5.86 3.46
N GLU A 158 -1.88 6.07 2.30
CA GLU A 158 -1.17 5.00 1.59
C GLU A 158 -0.10 4.36 2.47
N PHE A 159 0.70 5.18 3.18
CA PHE A 159 1.70 4.67 4.12
C PHE A 159 1.09 3.75 5.18
N PHE A 160 -0.02 4.17 5.80
CA PHE A 160 -0.70 3.37 6.80
C PHE A 160 -1.28 2.09 6.22
N MET A 161 -1.82 2.11 5.00
CA MET A 161 -2.31 0.90 4.34
C MET A 161 -1.16 -0.07 4.05
N ASP A 162 -0.05 0.44 3.52
CA ASP A 162 1.15 -0.36 3.27
C ASP A 162 1.73 -0.98 4.56
N ALA A 163 1.74 -0.23 5.65
CA ALA A 163 2.21 -0.71 6.95
C ALA A 163 1.19 -1.61 7.68
N ALA A 164 -0.10 -1.49 7.37
CA ALA A 164 -1.14 -2.41 7.81
C ALA A 164 -1.19 -3.68 6.95
N GLY A 165 -0.50 -3.64 5.81
CA GLY A 165 -0.67 -4.52 4.68
C GLY A 165 -2.13 -4.59 4.28
N VAL A 166 -2.64 -3.49 3.75
CA VAL A 166 -3.91 -3.39 3.05
C VAL A 166 -3.57 -2.78 1.70
N GLU A 167 -4.11 -3.32 0.61
CA GLU A 167 -3.75 -2.82 -0.71
C GLU A 167 -4.43 -1.47 -0.95
N ALA A 168 -3.61 -0.45 -1.20
CA ALA A 168 -4.04 0.88 -1.54
C ALA A 168 -3.12 1.49 -2.60
N ILE A 169 -3.66 2.47 -3.30
CA ILE A 169 -3.00 3.18 -4.40
C ILE A 169 -3.35 4.65 -4.31
N THR A 170 -2.43 5.51 -4.73
CA THR A 170 -2.65 6.94 -4.81
C THR A 170 -3.09 7.33 -6.22
N THR A 171 -4.05 8.25 -6.32
CA THR A 171 -4.53 8.75 -7.61
C THR A 171 -3.43 9.51 -8.35
N SER A 172 -3.53 9.62 -9.67
CA SER A 172 -2.48 10.22 -10.51
C SER A 172 -2.18 11.70 -10.20
N ASP A 173 -3.11 12.42 -9.55
CA ASP A 173 -2.93 13.79 -9.09
C ASP A 173 -2.33 13.89 -7.68
N LEU A 174 -2.05 12.75 -7.05
CA LEU A 174 -1.49 12.57 -5.71
C LEU A 174 -2.38 13.02 -4.55
N LYS A 175 -3.67 13.27 -4.76
CA LYS A 175 -4.54 13.95 -3.77
C LYS A 175 -5.58 13.08 -3.12
N ALA A 176 -5.73 11.85 -3.57
CA ALA A 176 -6.69 10.89 -3.06
C ALA A 176 -6.10 9.48 -3.17
N ASN A 177 -6.78 8.51 -2.56
CA ASN A 177 -6.41 7.11 -2.69
C ASN A 177 -7.59 6.28 -3.17
N LYS A 178 -7.29 5.06 -3.59
CA LYS A 178 -8.25 3.96 -3.59
C LYS A 178 -7.72 2.86 -2.69
N VAL A 179 -8.62 2.15 -2.03
CA VAL A 179 -8.28 1.03 -1.14
C VAL A 179 -9.07 -0.21 -1.51
N ASN A 180 -8.39 -1.35 -1.54
CA ASN A 180 -8.99 -2.65 -1.81
C ASN A 180 -9.39 -3.29 -0.47
N VAL A 181 -10.68 -3.59 -0.32
CA VAL A 181 -11.20 -4.32 0.82
C VAL A 181 -11.99 -5.51 0.28
N ASP A 182 -11.54 -6.71 0.60
CA ASP A 182 -12.14 -7.98 0.18
C ASP A 182 -12.35 -8.10 -1.35
N GLY A 183 -11.43 -7.55 -2.14
CA GLY A 183 -11.46 -7.58 -3.60
C GLY A 183 -12.27 -6.47 -4.26
N VAL A 184 -12.80 -5.52 -3.47
CA VAL A 184 -13.55 -4.36 -3.96
C VAL A 184 -12.75 -3.09 -3.71
N TRP A 185 -12.60 -2.27 -4.75
CA TRP A 185 -11.93 -0.97 -4.67
C TRP A 185 -12.90 0.14 -4.27
N TYR A 186 -12.51 0.92 -3.26
CA TYR A 186 -13.25 2.06 -2.75
C TYR A 186 -12.44 3.35 -2.88
N ASP A 187 -13.09 4.45 -3.24
CA ASP A 187 -12.46 5.78 -3.30
C ASP A 187 -12.28 6.36 -1.88
N VAL A 188 -11.12 6.94 -1.63
CA VAL A 188 -10.71 7.51 -0.34
C VAL A 188 -10.33 8.97 -0.54
N ASN A 189 -11.01 9.87 0.15
CA ASN A 189 -10.72 11.30 0.13
C ASN A 189 -10.76 11.86 1.55
N ILE A 190 -9.67 11.75 2.31
CA ILE A 190 -9.60 12.26 3.70
C ILE A 190 -9.31 13.78 3.66
N PRO A 191 -10.06 14.62 4.40
CA PRO A 191 -10.97 14.27 5.50
C PRO A 191 -12.45 14.08 5.14
N ALA A 192 -12.85 14.19 3.86
CA ALA A 192 -14.24 13.98 3.44
C ALA A 192 -14.75 12.56 3.76
N GLY A 193 -13.88 11.54 3.62
CA GLY A 193 -14.10 10.16 4.01
C GLY A 193 -13.93 9.14 2.89
N ILE A 194 -14.33 7.90 3.20
CA ILE A 194 -14.33 6.77 2.28
C ILE A 194 -15.74 6.53 1.76
N LEU A 195 -15.88 6.34 0.44
CA LEU A 195 -17.14 6.01 -0.19
C LEU A 195 -17.28 4.47 -0.28
N TYR A 196 -17.85 3.88 0.78
CA TYR A 196 -18.22 2.46 0.85
C TYR A 196 -19.46 2.12 -0.01
#